data_AF-A0A812LYK9-F1
#
_entry.id   AF-A0A812LYK9-F1
#
_cell.length_a   1.000
_cell.length_b   1.000
_cell.length_c   1.000
_cell.angle_alpha   90.00
_cell.angle_beta   90.00
_cell.angle_gamma   90.00
#
_symmetry.space_group_name_H-M   'P 1'
#
loop_
_entity.id
_entity.type
_entity.pdbx_description
1 polymer ?
#
loop_
_entity_poly.entity_id
_entity_poly.type
_entity_poly.pdbx_seq_one_letter_code
_entity_poly.pdbx_strand_id
1 'polypeptide(L)'
;MDYMFAFAHVFSHDLQQWNVSGASTDGMFDGATLFDKSPCSAGRTSAENGLGCRACPAGRFSLADSDSCEECGANEVPLPDLSSCMACSDSQYAPRGSDACLPCQWPLLVVEEGCAWWHLLAAAGCLLMILTILGCMVSYRRRRKAARAEKLMMQLFEDMWDEGPDTATHYQRLLRGHGVDKATIAGRIQEFRKVQSQTGGVSMSYLLSADFSDLARQRTGQSDPTFNDMKDAFWLSDDPVGQKVICPRDGREGCALVDWIPRNHRRQQTHFMSWTWRYHLSQITSALDMHRKSMSELVPEDVFFYMCFFVNNQFRIIVEATGSGSDNLEEVVESNLRRIGRMIAVLDTWDEPVYLTRIWTLYEQFVASKIGIEVSFAMPAQASETLELQVSQGNEGIRTVTKSVGRVDAMSAKSWKEDDEIKMKMFIQQTVGFKDVNKHVIEAIATWLGNVVQDMFQREIDSYREHFTETSLDEGHVPV
;
A
#
# COMPACT_ATOMS: atom_id res chain seq x y z
N MET A 1 -101.67 -1.68 -27.92
CA MET A 1 -102.94 -2.22 -27.41
C MET A 1 -102.97 -1.81 -25.96
N ASP A 2 -103.57 -0.67 -25.64
CA ASP A 2 -103.08 0.12 -24.49
C ASP A 2 -103.91 -0.06 -23.19
N TYR A 3 -104.94 -0.92 -23.19
CA TYR A 3 -105.87 -1.05 -22.04
C TYR A 3 -106.51 -2.45 -21.91
N MET A 4 -105.87 -3.51 -22.41
CA MET A 4 -106.51 -4.85 -22.50
C MET A 4 -106.97 -5.45 -21.17
N PHE A 5 -106.39 -5.04 -20.03
CA PHE A 5 -106.68 -5.58 -18.71
C PHE A 5 -106.89 -4.49 -17.64
N ALA A 6 -107.17 -3.25 -18.05
CA ALA A 6 -107.46 -2.14 -17.14
C ALA A 6 -108.72 -2.44 -16.31
N PHE A 7 -108.69 -2.12 -15.02
CA PHE A 7 -109.73 -2.39 -14.01
C PHE A 7 -110.09 -3.87 -13.80
N ALA A 8 -109.24 -4.80 -14.23
CA ALA A 8 -109.42 -6.22 -13.93
C ALA A 8 -109.32 -6.47 -12.41
N HIS A 9 -110.29 -7.18 -11.85
CA HIS A 9 -110.41 -7.35 -10.40
C HIS A 9 -109.33 -8.29 -9.81
N VAL A 10 -108.92 -9.31 -10.59
CA VAL A 10 -107.80 -10.23 -10.32
C VAL A 10 -107.19 -10.64 -11.65
N PHE A 11 -105.87 -10.52 -11.80
CA PHE A 11 -105.13 -11.13 -12.89
C PHE A 11 -104.02 -12.00 -12.31
N SER A 12 -104.15 -13.31 -12.46
CA SER A 12 -103.28 -14.32 -11.84
C SER A 12 -102.67 -15.29 -12.86
N HIS A 13 -102.62 -14.88 -14.13
CA HIS A 13 -102.02 -15.69 -15.19
C HIS A 13 -100.55 -15.33 -15.39
N ASP A 14 -99.74 -16.36 -15.60
CA ASP A 14 -98.29 -16.23 -15.78
C ASP A 14 -97.96 -15.50 -17.09
N LEU A 15 -97.42 -14.29 -16.97
CA LEU A 15 -97.00 -13.46 -18.09
C LEU A 15 -95.62 -13.86 -18.65
N GLN A 16 -94.89 -14.79 -18.01
CA GLN A 16 -93.55 -15.18 -18.46
C GLN A 16 -93.55 -15.82 -19.86
N GLN A 17 -94.69 -16.36 -20.31
CA GLN A 17 -94.84 -16.96 -21.64
C GLN A 17 -95.26 -15.95 -22.72
N TRP A 18 -95.51 -14.69 -22.35
CA TRP A 18 -96.03 -13.66 -23.25
C TRP A 18 -94.90 -12.70 -23.64
N ASN A 19 -94.80 -12.34 -24.93
CA ASN A 19 -93.90 -11.25 -25.34
C ASN A 19 -94.54 -9.90 -24.96
N VAL A 20 -94.25 -9.44 -23.75
CA VAL A 20 -94.78 -8.18 -23.18
C VAL A 20 -93.80 -7.01 -23.31
N SER A 21 -92.74 -7.13 -24.12
CA SER A 21 -91.69 -6.10 -24.26
C SER A 21 -92.19 -4.71 -24.68
N GLY A 22 -93.32 -4.64 -25.40
CA GLY A 22 -93.98 -3.39 -25.77
C GLY A 22 -95.21 -3.04 -24.93
N ALA A 23 -95.52 -3.81 -23.88
CA ALA A 23 -96.64 -3.54 -22.97
C ALA A 23 -96.20 -2.59 -21.85
N SER A 24 -97.13 -1.76 -21.33
CA SER A 24 -96.87 -0.80 -20.26
C SER A 24 -97.79 -1.08 -19.06
N THR A 25 -97.27 -1.00 -17.84
CA THR A 25 -98.07 -1.02 -16.61
C THR A 25 -98.97 0.21 -16.51
N ASP A 26 -98.46 1.37 -16.93
CA ASP A 26 -99.27 2.58 -17.13
C ASP A 26 -100.21 2.34 -18.31
N GLY A 27 -101.49 2.12 -18.01
CA GLY A 27 -102.57 1.91 -18.98
C GLY A 27 -103.09 0.48 -19.02
N MET A 28 -102.26 -0.50 -19.42
CA MET A 28 -102.75 -1.87 -19.72
C MET A 28 -103.38 -2.57 -18.50
N PHE A 29 -102.96 -2.23 -17.28
CA PHE A 29 -103.43 -2.79 -16.02
C PHE A 29 -103.87 -1.69 -15.02
N ASP A 30 -104.14 -0.48 -15.50
CA ASP A 30 -104.51 0.66 -14.66
C ASP A 30 -105.80 0.37 -13.86
N GLY A 31 -105.79 0.69 -12.56
CA GLY A 31 -106.89 0.41 -11.63
C GLY A 31 -107.13 -1.05 -11.25
N ALA A 32 -106.25 -2.00 -11.63
CA ALA A 32 -106.35 -3.39 -11.18
C ALA A 32 -105.97 -3.53 -9.69
N THR A 33 -106.83 -4.16 -8.89
CA THR A 33 -106.71 -4.20 -7.41
C THR A 33 -105.82 -5.31 -6.85
N LEU A 34 -105.50 -6.33 -7.66
CA LEU A 34 -104.67 -7.48 -7.27
C LEU A 34 -103.95 -8.01 -8.52
N PHE A 35 -102.75 -7.48 -8.78
CA PHE A 35 -101.86 -7.92 -9.85
C PHE A 35 -100.63 -8.54 -9.20
N ASP A 36 -100.64 -9.88 -9.11
CA ASP A 36 -99.54 -10.64 -8.53
C ASP A 36 -98.50 -10.85 -9.62
N LYS A 37 -97.41 -10.07 -9.58
CA LYS A 37 -96.31 -10.23 -10.53
C LYS A 37 -95.72 -11.61 -10.29
N SER A 38 -95.96 -12.54 -11.21
CA SER A 38 -95.39 -13.89 -11.11
C SER A 38 -93.89 -13.76 -10.90
N PRO A 39 -93.36 -14.30 -9.80
CA PRO A 39 -92.04 -13.93 -9.38
C PRO A 39 -91.03 -14.60 -10.32
N CYS A 40 -89.96 -13.86 -10.63
CA CYS A 40 -89.07 -14.24 -11.72
C CYS A 40 -88.21 -15.45 -11.33
N SER A 41 -88.12 -16.42 -12.24
CA SER A 41 -87.17 -17.52 -12.09
C SER A 41 -85.75 -16.96 -11.99
N ALA A 42 -84.87 -17.69 -11.30
CA ALA A 42 -83.46 -17.35 -11.20
C ALA A 42 -82.85 -17.05 -12.59
N GLY A 43 -81.93 -16.08 -12.65
CA GLY A 43 -81.35 -15.53 -13.88
C GLY A 43 -82.16 -14.46 -14.58
N ARG A 44 -83.35 -14.12 -14.06
CA ARG A 44 -84.23 -13.08 -14.61
C ARG A 44 -84.75 -12.14 -13.52
N THR A 45 -84.98 -10.89 -13.90
CA THR A 45 -85.53 -9.83 -13.02
C THR A 45 -86.71 -9.15 -13.68
N SER A 46 -87.46 -8.35 -12.92
CA SER A 46 -88.55 -7.54 -13.45
C SER A 46 -88.10 -6.70 -14.66
N ALA A 47 -88.83 -6.81 -15.76
CA ALA A 47 -88.62 -5.95 -16.92
C ALA A 47 -88.94 -4.48 -16.57
N GLU A 48 -88.33 -3.51 -17.27
CA GLU A 48 -88.45 -2.06 -16.96
C GLU A 48 -89.89 -1.53 -17.02
N ASN A 49 -90.73 -2.14 -17.85
CA ASN A 49 -92.16 -1.86 -17.94
C ASN A 49 -92.99 -2.48 -16.79
N GLY A 50 -92.35 -3.20 -15.87
CA GLY A 50 -92.97 -3.89 -14.74
C GLY A 50 -93.78 -5.12 -15.12
N LEU A 51 -93.72 -5.58 -16.38
CA LEU A 51 -94.48 -6.70 -16.92
C LEU A 51 -93.54 -7.79 -17.42
N GLY A 52 -93.55 -8.94 -16.74
CA GLY A 52 -92.72 -10.10 -17.08
C GLY A 52 -91.26 -9.97 -16.65
N CYS A 53 -90.46 -10.96 -17.03
CA CYS A 53 -89.09 -11.13 -16.55
C CYS A 53 -88.09 -11.01 -17.70
N ARG A 54 -87.06 -10.18 -17.55
CA ARG A 54 -85.92 -10.07 -18.47
C ARG A 54 -84.72 -10.85 -17.93
N ALA A 55 -83.94 -11.46 -18.82
CA ALA A 55 -82.68 -12.09 -18.42
C ALA A 55 -81.68 -11.03 -17.92
N CYS A 56 -80.83 -11.40 -16.96
CA CYS A 56 -79.74 -10.53 -16.55
C CYS A 56 -78.75 -10.31 -17.69
N PRO A 57 -78.13 -9.10 -17.77
CA PRO A 57 -77.08 -8.84 -18.74
C PRO A 57 -75.84 -9.71 -18.45
N ALA A 58 -74.96 -9.86 -19.45
CA ALA A 58 -73.73 -10.63 -19.31
C ALA A 58 -72.92 -10.19 -18.07
N GLY A 59 -72.39 -11.17 -17.33
CA GLY A 59 -71.63 -10.95 -16.11
C GLY A 59 -72.46 -10.73 -14.84
N ARG A 60 -73.80 -10.85 -14.92
CA ARG A 60 -74.70 -10.72 -13.76
C ARG A 60 -75.63 -11.91 -13.59
N PHE A 61 -76.08 -12.13 -12.36
CA PHE A 61 -76.99 -13.20 -11.97
C PHE A 61 -78.17 -12.65 -11.17
N SER A 62 -79.18 -13.47 -10.94
CA SER A 62 -80.28 -13.13 -10.04
C SER A 62 -80.80 -14.40 -9.38
N LEU A 63 -80.98 -14.38 -8.07
CA LEU A 63 -81.74 -15.43 -7.39
C LEU A 63 -83.22 -15.36 -7.81
N ALA A 64 -83.96 -16.45 -7.59
CA ALA A 64 -85.39 -16.44 -7.80
C ALA A 64 -86.03 -15.33 -6.96
N ASP A 65 -87.00 -14.63 -7.56
CA ASP A 65 -87.81 -13.58 -6.92
C ASP A 65 -87.03 -12.31 -6.53
N SER A 66 -85.80 -12.13 -7.02
CA SER A 66 -85.04 -10.88 -6.84
C SER A 66 -85.46 -9.81 -7.85
N ASP A 67 -85.51 -8.55 -7.38
CA ASP A 67 -85.88 -7.39 -8.19
C ASP A 67 -84.73 -6.81 -9.01
N SER A 68 -83.48 -7.26 -8.78
CA SER A 68 -82.30 -6.69 -9.44
C SER A 68 -81.20 -7.73 -9.71
N CYS A 69 -80.46 -7.50 -10.81
CA CYS A 69 -79.34 -8.36 -11.20
C CYS A 69 -78.08 -7.94 -10.44
N GLU A 70 -77.51 -8.90 -9.71
CA GLU A 70 -76.29 -8.73 -8.93
C GLU A 70 -75.07 -9.16 -9.75
N GLU A 71 -73.92 -8.57 -9.42
CA GLU A 71 -72.64 -8.98 -10.02
C GLU A 71 -72.06 -10.15 -9.22
N CYS A 72 -71.42 -11.08 -9.92
CA CYS A 72 -70.66 -12.12 -9.24
C CYS A 72 -69.46 -11.54 -8.48
N GLY A 73 -69.06 -12.25 -7.42
CA GLY A 73 -67.91 -11.88 -6.61
C GLY A 73 -66.61 -11.89 -7.42
N ALA A 74 -65.52 -11.41 -6.80
CA ALA A 74 -64.20 -11.51 -7.41
C ALA A 74 -63.87 -12.98 -7.71
N ASN A 75 -63.36 -13.25 -8.91
CA ASN A 75 -63.03 -14.60 -9.39
C ASN A 75 -64.21 -15.56 -9.58
N GLU A 76 -65.40 -15.03 -9.76
CA GLU A 76 -66.61 -15.79 -10.05
C GLU A 76 -67.28 -15.31 -11.34
N VAL A 77 -67.95 -16.22 -12.04
CA VAL A 77 -68.76 -15.91 -13.23
C VAL A 77 -70.16 -16.49 -13.08
N PRO A 78 -71.19 -15.87 -13.69
CA PRO A 78 -72.54 -16.45 -13.68
C PRO A 78 -72.55 -17.83 -14.33
N LEU A 79 -73.35 -18.75 -13.80
CA LEU A 79 -73.67 -20.00 -14.48
C LEU A 79 -74.34 -19.72 -15.83
N PRO A 80 -74.33 -20.69 -16.78
CA PRO A 80 -74.98 -20.51 -18.09
C PRO A 80 -76.48 -20.16 -18.03
N ASP A 81 -77.16 -20.51 -16.93
CA ASP A 81 -78.57 -20.17 -16.67
C ASP A 81 -78.76 -18.87 -15.87
N LEU A 82 -77.66 -18.18 -15.53
CA LEU A 82 -77.59 -16.93 -14.77
C LEU A 82 -78.22 -17.02 -13.36
N SER A 83 -78.42 -18.23 -12.84
CA SER A 83 -79.13 -18.46 -11.57
C SER A 83 -78.27 -18.18 -10.33
N SER A 84 -76.97 -18.44 -10.43
CA SER A 84 -75.97 -18.19 -9.38
C SER A 84 -74.59 -17.99 -10.01
N CYS A 85 -73.60 -17.72 -9.17
CA CYS A 85 -72.21 -17.63 -9.57
C CYS A 85 -71.47 -18.96 -9.35
N MET A 86 -70.43 -19.20 -10.17
CA MET A 86 -69.46 -20.27 -9.98
C MET A 86 -68.05 -19.68 -9.90
N ALA A 87 -67.22 -20.24 -9.00
CA ALA A 87 -65.82 -19.86 -8.90
C ALA A 87 -65.01 -20.37 -10.10
N CYS A 88 -64.08 -19.55 -10.58
CA CYS A 88 -63.09 -19.98 -11.56
C CYS A 88 -62.10 -20.99 -10.95
N SER A 89 -61.59 -21.89 -11.78
CA SER A 89 -60.59 -22.89 -11.36
C SER A 89 -59.23 -22.26 -10.99
N ASP A 90 -58.38 -22.99 -10.27
CA ASP A 90 -57.08 -22.51 -9.76
C ASP A 90 -56.13 -21.93 -10.83
N SER A 91 -56.36 -22.23 -12.11
CA SER A 91 -55.57 -21.72 -13.25
C SER A 91 -56.28 -20.64 -14.08
N GLN A 92 -57.38 -20.08 -13.57
CA GLN A 92 -58.22 -19.11 -14.26
C GLN A 92 -58.55 -17.92 -13.36
N TYR A 93 -58.92 -16.80 -13.97
CA TYR A 93 -59.40 -15.62 -13.27
C TYR A 93 -60.61 -14.97 -13.96
N ALA A 94 -61.43 -14.25 -13.20
CA ALA A 94 -62.51 -13.41 -13.73
C ALA A 94 -62.52 -12.05 -13.03
N PRO A 95 -62.31 -10.94 -13.77
CA PRO A 95 -62.58 -9.59 -13.26
C PRO A 95 -64.07 -9.44 -12.91
N ARG A 96 -64.40 -8.52 -11.99
CA ARG A 96 -65.81 -8.25 -11.67
C ARG A 96 -66.62 -7.90 -12.91
N GLY A 97 -67.81 -8.49 -13.01
CA GLY A 97 -68.72 -8.32 -14.15
C GLY A 97 -68.30 -9.09 -15.41
N SER A 98 -67.31 -9.98 -15.33
CA SER A 98 -66.98 -10.88 -16.44
C SER A 98 -67.97 -12.04 -16.54
N ASP A 99 -68.23 -12.49 -17.76
CA ASP A 99 -69.11 -13.60 -18.10
C ASP A 99 -68.37 -14.91 -18.39
N ALA A 100 -67.02 -14.91 -18.35
CA ALA A 100 -66.20 -16.07 -18.61
C ALA A 100 -64.89 -16.08 -17.80
N CYS A 101 -64.49 -17.26 -17.33
CA CYS A 101 -63.20 -17.45 -16.68
C CYS A 101 -62.07 -17.43 -17.73
N LEU A 102 -61.13 -16.48 -17.58
CA LEU A 102 -59.97 -16.33 -18.46
C LEU A 102 -58.79 -17.18 -17.96
N PRO A 103 -57.98 -17.77 -18.85
CA PRO A 103 -56.83 -18.59 -18.44
C PRO A 103 -55.67 -17.74 -17.91
N CYS A 104 -55.08 -18.16 -16.79
CA CYS A 104 -53.82 -17.63 -16.26
C CYS A 104 -52.70 -18.66 -16.47
N GLN A 105 -51.86 -18.44 -17.48
CA GLN A 105 -50.79 -19.36 -17.82
C GLN A 105 -49.52 -19.07 -17.00
N TRP A 106 -48.86 -20.14 -16.55
CA TRP A 106 -47.56 -20.06 -15.92
C TRP A 106 -46.57 -19.30 -16.83
N PRO A 107 -45.79 -18.33 -16.32
CA PRO A 107 -45.39 -18.12 -14.92
C PRO A 107 -46.22 -17.10 -14.11
N LEU A 108 -47.37 -16.66 -14.61
CA LEU A 108 -48.24 -15.72 -13.90
C LEU A 108 -49.04 -16.42 -12.78
N LEU A 109 -49.27 -15.72 -11.67
CA LEU A 109 -50.10 -16.23 -10.57
C LEU A 109 -51.45 -15.53 -10.60
N VAL A 110 -52.52 -16.29 -10.37
CA VAL A 110 -53.87 -15.76 -10.18
C VAL A 110 -53.88 -14.91 -8.91
N VAL A 111 -54.34 -13.66 -9.03
CA VAL A 111 -54.65 -12.74 -7.94
C VAL A 111 -56.12 -12.34 -8.07
N GLU A 112 -56.71 -11.74 -7.03
CA GLU A 112 -58.17 -11.58 -6.87
C GLU A 112 -58.95 -11.16 -8.13
N GLU A 113 -58.41 -10.30 -8.98
CA GLU A 113 -59.07 -9.85 -10.22
C GLU A 113 -58.17 -9.93 -11.47
N GLY A 114 -57.12 -10.75 -11.45
CA GLY A 114 -56.12 -10.74 -12.53
C GLY A 114 -55.03 -11.79 -12.47
N CYS A 115 -54.08 -11.66 -13.39
CA CYS A 115 -52.82 -12.39 -13.37
C CYS A 115 -51.68 -11.44 -13.00
N ALA A 116 -50.89 -11.81 -12.00
CA ALA A 116 -49.76 -11.02 -11.55
C ALA A 116 -48.41 -11.67 -11.89
N TRP A 117 -47.40 -10.81 -12.07
CA TRP A 117 -46.00 -11.19 -12.34
C TRP A 117 -45.01 -10.58 -11.35
N TRP A 118 -45.49 -9.82 -10.35
CA TRP A 118 -44.62 -9.13 -9.40
C TRP A 118 -43.76 -10.08 -8.56
N HIS A 119 -44.19 -11.34 -8.36
CA HIS A 119 -43.40 -12.36 -7.67
C HIS A 119 -42.14 -12.74 -8.47
N LEU A 120 -42.17 -12.65 -9.80
CA LEU A 120 -40.99 -12.84 -10.65
C LEU A 120 -39.98 -11.71 -10.46
N LEU A 121 -40.46 -10.46 -10.33
CA LEU A 121 -39.61 -9.31 -10.02
C LEU A 121 -39.01 -9.42 -8.60
N ALA A 122 -39.81 -9.85 -7.63
CA ALA A 122 -39.34 -10.10 -6.27
C ALA A 122 -38.28 -11.23 -6.25
N ALA A 123 -38.54 -12.34 -6.93
CA ALA A 123 -37.59 -13.46 -7.04
C ALA A 123 -36.29 -13.04 -7.75
N ALA A 124 -36.38 -12.25 -8.83
CA ALA A 124 -35.22 -11.68 -9.50
C ALA A 124 -34.43 -10.72 -8.58
N GLY A 125 -35.13 -9.89 -7.81
CA GLY A 125 -34.53 -9.02 -6.81
C GLY A 125 -33.80 -9.78 -5.69
N CYS A 126 -34.41 -10.85 -5.17
CA CYS A 126 -33.79 -11.74 -4.19
C CYS A 126 -32.56 -12.45 -4.78
N LEU A 127 -32.64 -12.96 -6.00
CA LEU A 127 -31.50 -13.60 -6.68
C LEU A 127 -30.36 -12.60 -6.87
N LEU A 128 -30.65 -11.38 -7.31
CA LEU A 128 -29.66 -10.32 -7.46
C LEU A 128 -28.99 -9.98 -6.12
N MET A 129 -29.77 -9.88 -5.04
CA MET A 129 -29.25 -9.64 -3.68
C MET A 129 -28.33 -10.79 -3.22
N ILE A 130 -28.70 -12.04 -3.48
CA ILE A 130 -27.86 -13.20 -3.14
C ILE A 130 -26.55 -13.17 -3.94
N LEU A 131 -26.62 -12.90 -5.25
CA LEU A 131 -25.44 -12.81 -6.11
C LEU A 131 -24.52 -11.65 -5.70
N THR A 132 -25.06 -10.50 -5.31
CA THR A 132 -24.24 -9.38 -4.81
C THR A 132 -23.59 -9.72 -3.47
N ILE A 133 -24.30 -10.34 -2.53
CA ILE A 133 -23.73 -10.79 -1.25
C ILE A 133 -22.63 -11.82 -1.49
N LEU A 134 -22.85 -12.84 -2.34
CA LEU A 134 -21.84 -13.83 -2.69
C LEU A 134 -20.64 -13.18 -3.37
N GLY A 135 -20.87 -12.24 -4.30
CA GLY A 135 -19.83 -11.44 -4.93
C GLY A 135 -19.00 -10.64 -3.91
N CYS A 136 -19.66 -9.98 -2.96
CA CYS A 136 -19.03 -9.27 -1.85
C CYS A 136 -18.23 -10.22 -0.95
N MET A 137 -18.76 -11.39 -0.60
CA MET A 137 -18.05 -12.38 0.22
C MET A 137 -16.82 -12.94 -0.50
N VAL A 138 -16.93 -13.26 -1.78
CA VAL A 138 -15.80 -13.73 -2.61
C VAL A 138 -14.75 -12.63 -2.75
N SER A 139 -15.17 -11.39 -3.04
CA SER A 139 -14.30 -10.22 -3.12
C SER A 139 -13.58 -9.97 -1.80
N TYR A 140 -14.30 -10.00 -0.67
CA TYR A 140 -13.74 -9.84 0.66
C TYR A 140 -12.71 -10.94 0.98
N ARG A 141 -13.04 -12.22 0.69
CA ARG A 141 -12.11 -13.34 0.87
C ARG A 141 -10.86 -13.19 0.01
N ARG A 142 -11.00 -12.77 -1.25
CA ARG A 142 -9.87 -12.50 -2.16
C ARG A 142 -8.98 -11.37 -1.63
N ARG A 143 -9.57 -10.23 -1.22
CA ARG A 143 -8.84 -9.10 -0.62
C ARG A 143 -8.09 -9.52 0.64
N ARG A 144 -8.75 -10.26 1.54
CA ARG A 144 -8.12 -10.76 2.78
C ARG A 144 -6.97 -11.73 2.50
N LYS A 145 -7.11 -12.59 1.48
CA LYS A 145 -6.05 -13.52 1.05
C LYS A 145 -4.87 -12.77 0.45
N ALA A 146 -5.13 -11.76 -0.38
CA ALA A 146 -4.10 -10.89 -0.97
C ALA A 146 -3.34 -10.09 0.11
N ALA A 147 -4.03 -9.47 1.06
CA ALA A 147 -3.40 -8.74 2.16
C ALA A 147 -2.49 -9.63 3.03
N ARG A 148 -2.89 -10.90 3.25
CA ARG A 148 -2.02 -11.88 3.93
C ARG A 148 -0.79 -12.25 3.09
N ALA A 149 -0.96 -12.42 1.78
CA ALA A 149 0.15 -12.67 0.87
C ALA A 149 1.14 -11.50 0.84
N GLU A 150 0.64 -10.27 0.82
CA GLU A 150 1.44 -9.05 0.88
C GLU A 150 2.24 -8.95 2.17
N LYS A 151 1.60 -9.20 3.32
CA LYS A 151 2.31 -9.26 4.61
C LYS A 151 3.42 -10.32 4.62
N LEU A 152 3.13 -11.51 4.06
CA LEU A 152 4.15 -12.57 3.92
C LEU A 152 5.26 -12.17 2.95
N MET A 153 4.98 -11.39 1.91
CA MET A 153 6.01 -10.86 1.00
C MET A 153 6.91 -9.85 1.70
N MET A 154 6.36 -9.00 2.57
CA MET A 154 7.16 -8.08 3.39
C MET A 154 8.04 -8.86 4.38
N GLN A 155 7.49 -9.88 5.05
CA GLN A 155 8.27 -10.73 5.96
C GLN A 155 9.36 -11.50 5.21
N LEU A 156 9.07 -12.01 4.01
CA LEU A 156 10.08 -12.62 3.14
C LEU A 156 11.21 -11.65 2.82
N PHE A 157 10.89 -10.39 2.51
CA PHE A 157 11.92 -9.38 2.24
C PHE A 157 12.82 -9.17 3.47
N GLU A 158 12.26 -9.04 4.68
CA GLU A 158 13.06 -8.88 5.90
C GLU A 158 13.91 -10.12 6.21
N ASP A 159 13.31 -11.31 6.21
CA ASP A 159 14.00 -12.56 6.53
C ASP A 159 15.09 -12.93 5.51
N MET A 160 15.02 -12.36 4.30
CA MET A 160 16.04 -12.57 3.28
C MET A 160 17.40 -11.94 3.59
N TRP A 161 17.45 -10.94 4.48
CA TRP A 161 18.75 -10.43 4.96
C TRP A 161 19.56 -11.56 5.62
N ASP A 162 18.88 -12.46 6.34
CA ASP A 162 19.44 -13.64 7.00
C ASP A 162 19.08 -14.94 6.26
N GLU A 163 18.98 -14.87 4.92
CA GLU A 163 18.60 -16.02 4.10
C GLU A 163 19.45 -17.26 4.39
N GLY A 164 18.80 -18.28 4.95
CA GLY A 164 19.32 -19.63 5.11
C GLY A 164 18.91 -20.55 3.96
N PRO A 165 19.38 -21.80 3.95
CA PRO A 165 19.10 -22.78 2.88
C PRO A 165 17.60 -23.00 2.64
N ASP A 166 16.78 -22.88 3.68
CA ASP A 166 15.35 -23.19 3.64
C ASP A 166 14.45 -21.96 3.51
N THR A 167 14.97 -20.73 3.65
CA THR A 167 14.15 -19.50 3.70
C THR A 167 13.28 -19.35 2.44
N ALA A 168 13.89 -19.49 1.25
CA ALA A 168 13.18 -19.42 -0.02
C ALA A 168 12.08 -20.50 -0.13
N THR A 169 12.41 -21.74 0.24
CA THR A 169 11.49 -22.89 0.16
C THR A 169 10.32 -22.73 1.15
N HIS A 170 10.58 -22.23 2.35
CA HIS A 170 9.58 -21.95 3.38
C HIS A 170 8.54 -20.95 2.90
N TYR A 171 8.98 -19.78 2.45
CA TYR A 171 8.07 -18.74 1.95
C TYR A 171 7.37 -19.13 0.66
N GLN A 172 8.03 -19.89 -0.22
CA GLN A 172 7.38 -20.45 -1.40
C GLN A 172 6.19 -21.35 -1.03
N ARG A 173 6.28 -22.12 0.07
CA ARG A 173 5.17 -22.95 0.55
C ARG A 173 4.03 -22.08 1.11
N LEU A 174 4.35 -21.10 1.95
CA LEU A 174 3.35 -20.21 2.56
C LEU A 174 2.59 -19.38 1.51
N LEU A 175 3.31 -18.72 0.61
CA LEU A 175 2.73 -17.84 -0.42
C LEU A 175 1.88 -18.63 -1.44
N ARG A 176 2.26 -19.87 -1.76
CA ARG A 176 1.42 -20.76 -2.57
C ARG A 176 0.10 -21.11 -1.88
N GLY A 177 0.10 -21.31 -0.56
CA GLY A 177 -1.14 -21.45 0.22
C GLY A 177 -2.06 -20.24 0.09
N HIS A 178 -1.47 -19.07 -0.13
CA HIS A 178 -2.15 -17.81 -0.41
C HIS A 178 -2.39 -17.51 -1.91
N GLY A 179 -2.22 -18.49 -2.79
CA GLY A 179 -2.62 -18.40 -4.20
C GLY A 179 -1.65 -17.61 -5.08
N VAL A 180 -0.44 -17.31 -4.59
CA VAL A 180 0.64 -16.75 -5.41
C VAL A 180 1.32 -17.88 -6.17
N ASP A 181 1.53 -17.70 -7.47
CA ASP A 181 2.17 -18.73 -8.30
C ASP A 181 3.69 -18.80 -8.04
N LYS A 182 4.27 -19.96 -8.37
CA LYS A 182 5.70 -20.24 -8.11
C LYS A 182 6.63 -19.31 -8.87
N ALA A 183 6.29 -18.94 -10.11
CA ALA A 183 7.15 -18.11 -10.95
C ALA A 183 7.23 -16.67 -10.42
N THR A 184 6.08 -16.11 -10.00
CA THR A 184 6.01 -14.81 -9.34
C THR A 184 6.82 -14.80 -8.05
N ILE A 185 6.76 -15.85 -7.22
CA ILE A 185 7.55 -15.94 -5.99
C ILE A 185 9.05 -15.97 -6.31
N ALA A 186 9.48 -16.82 -7.26
CA ALA A 186 10.88 -16.91 -7.65
C ALA A 186 11.41 -15.58 -8.21
N GLY A 187 10.63 -14.90 -9.05
CA GLY A 187 10.97 -13.57 -9.57
C GLY A 187 11.07 -12.52 -8.46
N ARG A 188 10.17 -12.53 -7.47
CA ARG A 188 10.24 -11.63 -6.31
C ARG A 188 11.47 -11.88 -5.44
N ILE A 189 11.83 -13.15 -5.20
CA ILE A 189 13.06 -13.49 -4.46
C ILE A 189 14.29 -12.95 -5.18
N GLN A 190 14.38 -13.13 -6.51
CA GLN A 190 15.50 -12.58 -7.28
C GLN A 190 15.55 -11.05 -7.19
N GLU A 191 14.41 -10.38 -7.32
CA GLU A 191 14.33 -8.92 -7.19
C GLU A 191 14.72 -8.44 -5.79
N PHE A 192 14.27 -9.13 -4.73
CA PHE A 192 14.64 -8.81 -3.36
C PHE A 192 16.15 -8.95 -3.13
N ARG A 193 16.78 -10.03 -3.63
CA ARG A 193 18.24 -10.20 -3.53
C ARG A 193 18.98 -9.07 -4.24
N LYS A 194 18.49 -8.64 -5.40
CA LYS A 194 19.02 -7.51 -6.15
C LYS A 194 18.91 -6.21 -5.36
N VAL A 195 17.72 -5.89 -4.86
CA VAL A 195 17.47 -4.67 -4.05
C VAL A 195 18.35 -4.67 -2.81
N GLN A 196 18.38 -5.75 -2.03
CA GLN A 196 19.23 -5.88 -0.84
C GLN A 196 20.72 -5.79 -1.16
N SER A 197 21.15 -6.20 -2.36
CA SER A 197 22.53 -6.02 -2.83
C SER A 197 22.84 -4.56 -3.12
N GLN A 198 21.92 -3.83 -3.74
CA GLN A 198 22.09 -2.41 -4.06
C GLN A 198 22.00 -1.52 -2.81
N THR A 199 21.12 -1.84 -1.88
CA THR A 199 20.87 -1.06 -0.65
C THR A 199 21.60 -1.58 0.58
N GLY A 200 22.32 -2.71 0.45
CA GLY A 200 23.11 -3.31 1.51
C GLY A 200 24.36 -2.50 1.84
N GLY A 201 24.60 -2.27 3.12
CA GLY A 201 25.78 -1.59 3.66
C GLY A 201 26.58 -2.53 4.55
N VAL A 202 27.85 -2.21 4.73
CA VAL A 202 28.74 -2.92 5.65
C VAL A 202 28.56 -2.37 7.07
N SER A 203 28.43 -3.25 8.05
CA SER A 203 28.30 -2.85 9.46
C SER A 203 29.58 -2.22 10.00
N MET A 204 29.46 -1.24 10.90
CA MET A 204 30.57 -0.64 11.62
C MET A 204 31.31 -1.68 12.47
N SER A 205 30.58 -2.61 13.10
CA SER A 205 31.21 -3.72 13.85
C SER A 205 32.18 -4.54 13.02
N TYR A 206 31.82 -4.86 11.77
CA TYR A 206 32.71 -5.59 10.85
C TYR A 206 33.97 -4.79 10.49
N LEU A 207 33.82 -3.48 10.23
CA LEU A 207 34.98 -2.63 9.94
C LEU A 207 35.93 -2.53 11.14
N LEU A 208 35.42 -2.61 12.37
CA LEU A 208 36.18 -2.63 13.62
C LEU A 208 36.62 -4.03 14.07
N SER A 209 36.23 -5.09 13.34
CA SER A 209 36.48 -6.46 13.74
C SER A 209 37.91 -6.92 13.43
N ALA A 210 38.38 -7.91 14.20
CA ALA A 210 39.60 -8.63 13.90
C ALA A 210 39.52 -9.30 12.52
N ASP A 211 38.39 -9.92 12.19
CA ASP A 211 38.16 -10.63 10.92
C ASP A 211 38.50 -9.78 9.69
N PHE A 212 37.98 -8.54 9.62
CA PHE A 212 38.30 -7.66 8.49
C PHE A 212 39.76 -7.20 8.52
N SER A 213 40.27 -6.86 9.71
CA SER A 213 41.65 -6.39 9.83
C SER A 213 42.69 -7.45 9.46
N ASP A 214 42.45 -8.70 9.85
CA ASP A 214 43.31 -9.84 9.56
C ASP A 214 43.20 -10.23 8.08
N LEU A 215 41.99 -10.20 7.50
CA LEU A 215 41.81 -10.38 6.06
C LEU A 215 42.63 -9.36 5.26
N ALA A 216 42.54 -8.08 5.62
CA ALA A 216 43.27 -7.01 4.95
C ALA A 216 44.79 -7.21 5.04
N ARG A 217 45.30 -7.50 6.25
CA ARG A 217 46.74 -7.74 6.49
C ARG A 217 47.24 -8.99 5.78
N GLN A 218 46.50 -10.09 5.86
CA GLN A 218 46.88 -11.36 5.24
C GLN A 218 46.95 -11.25 3.72
N ARG A 219 45.96 -10.59 3.10
CA ARG A 219 45.88 -10.42 1.65
C ARG A 219 46.95 -9.48 1.11
N THR A 220 47.23 -8.39 1.83
CA THR A 220 48.20 -7.38 1.38
C THR A 220 49.64 -7.67 1.81
N GLY A 221 49.84 -8.49 2.85
CA GLY A 221 51.14 -8.71 3.48
C GLY A 221 51.65 -7.52 4.31
N GLN A 222 50.81 -6.49 4.52
CA GLN A 222 51.18 -5.27 5.25
C GLN A 222 50.50 -5.23 6.63
N SER A 223 51.14 -4.62 7.62
CA SER A 223 50.56 -4.47 8.97
C SER A 223 49.43 -3.44 9.02
N ASP A 224 49.52 -2.39 8.19
CA ASP A 224 48.55 -1.31 8.10
C ASP A 224 48.38 -0.83 6.64
N PRO A 225 47.75 -1.65 5.77
CA PRO A 225 47.58 -1.34 4.36
C PRO A 225 46.63 -0.15 4.16
N THR A 226 46.84 0.59 3.06
CA THR A 226 45.83 1.51 2.55
C THR A 226 44.74 0.76 1.80
N PHE A 227 43.58 1.38 1.61
CA PHE A 227 42.52 0.77 0.79
C PHE A 227 42.90 0.70 -0.70
N ASN A 228 43.88 1.48 -1.17
CA ASN A 228 44.50 1.27 -2.47
C ASN A 228 45.34 -0.01 -2.52
N ASP A 229 46.11 -0.32 -1.47
CA ASP A 229 46.84 -1.60 -1.39
C ASP A 229 45.87 -2.78 -1.35
N MET A 230 44.79 -2.64 -0.57
CA MET A 230 43.73 -3.66 -0.50
C MET A 230 43.04 -3.85 -1.85
N LYS A 231 42.82 -2.80 -2.65
CA LYS A 231 42.23 -2.91 -3.99
C LYS A 231 42.98 -3.94 -4.84
N ASP A 232 44.30 -3.82 -4.86
CA ASP A 232 45.15 -4.70 -5.68
C ASP A 232 45.11 -6.12 -5.15
N ALA A 233 45.25 -6.29 -3.83
CA ALA A 233 45.22 -7.61 -3.19
C ALA A 233 43.85 -8.31 -3.29
N PHE A 234 42.75 -7.55 -3.28
CA PHE A 234 41.39 -8.08 -3.25
C PHE A 234 40.85 -8.41 -4.65
N TRP A 235 41.13 -7.58 -5.65
CA TRP A 235 40.53 -7.73 -6.99
C TRP A 235 41.51 -7.92 -8.14
N LEU A 236 42.76 -7.50 -7.98
CA LEU A 236 43.80 -7.61 -9.03
C LEU A 236 44.85 -8.68 -8.68
N SER A 237 44.49 -9.63 -7.83
CA SER A 237 45.30 -10.79 -7.45
C SER A 237 44.90 -12.04 -8.23
N ASP A 238 45.66 -13.12 -8.09
CA ASP A 238 45.38 -14.40 -8.76
C ASP A 238 44.14 -15.13 -8.17
N ASP A 239 43.69 -14.76 -6.97
CA ASP A 239 42.48 -15.27 -6.33
C ASP A 239 41.57 -14.12 -5.85
N PRO A 240 40.85 -13.43 -6.75
CA PRO A 240 40.04 -12.27 -6.38
C PRO A 240 38.87 -12.62 -5.43
N VAL A 241 38.68 -11.79 -4.42
CA VAL A 241 37.61 -11.93 -3.42
C VAL A 241 36.25 -11.76 -4.09
N GLY A 242 35.38 -12.76 -3.94
CA GLY A 242 34.03 -12.73 -4.49
C GLY A 242 33.90 -13.06 -5.99
N GLN A 243 34.99 -13.46 -6.67
CA GLN A 243 34.96 -13.78 -8.11
C GLN A 243 33.97 -14.90 -8.44
N LYS A 244 34.00 -16.00 -7.67
CA LYS A 244 33.17 -17.19 -7.91
C LYS A 244 31.73 -17.05 -7.39
N VAL A 245 31.38 -15.90 -6.83
CA VAL A 245 30.04 -15.63 -6.30
C VAL A 245 29.21 -14.94 -7.37
N ILE A 246 28.01 -15.46 -7.64
CA ILE A 246 27.08 -14.85 -8.59
C ILE A 246 26.52 -13.56 -7.99
N CYS A 247 26.74 -12.45 -8.68
CA CYS A 247 26.26 -11.15 -8.27
C CYS A 247 24.72 -11.10 -8.32
N PRO A 248 24.03 -10.75 -7.21
CA PRO A 248 22.58 -10.63 -7.22
C PRO A 248 22.05 -9.53 -8.16
N ARG A 249 22.91 -8.55 -8.51
CA ARG A 249 22.51 -7.37 -9.28
C ARG A 249 22.35 -7.65 -10.76
N ASP A 250 23.21 -8.48 -11.32
CA ASP A 250 23.30 -8.75 -12.76
C ASP A 250 23.38 -10.23 -13.14
N GLY A 251 23.43 -11.15 -12.17
CA GLY A 251 23.45 -12.59 -12.40
C GLY A 251 24.75 -13.15 -12.97
N ARG A 252 25.81 -12.33 -13.04
CA ARG A 252 27.14 -12.74 -13.53
C ARG A 252 28.08 -13.04 -12.36
N GLU A 253 29.15 -13.81 -12.61
CA GLU A 253 30.26 -13.99 -11.66
C GLU A 253 30.92 -12.65 -11.27
N GLY A 254 31.48 -12.57 -10.07
CA GLY A 254 32.06 -11.36 -9.49
C GLY A 254 31.00 -10.47 -8.83
N CYS A 255 30.87 -10.59 -7.50
CA CYS A 255 29.94 -9.79 -6.71
C CYS A 255 30.60 -8.58 -6.04
N ALA A 256 29.79 -7.64 -5.54
CA ALA A 256 30.30 -6.61 -4.64
C ALA A 256 30.78 -7.25 -3.33
N LEU A 257 31.75 -6.65 -2.64
CA LEU A 257 32.30 -7.23 -1.41
C LEU A 257 31.23 -7.34 -0.30
N VAL A 258 30.27 -6.40 -0.26
CA VAL A 258 29.11 -6.49 0.64
C VAL A 258 28.29 -7.78 0.42
N ASP A 259 28.28 -8.35 -0.79
CA ASP A 259 27.60 -9.63 -1.06
C ASP A 259 28.45 -10.86 -0.68
N TRP A 260 29.72 -10.67 -0.37
CA TRP A 260 30.66 -11.73 0.00
C TRP A 260 30.88 -11.84 1.51
N ILE A 261 30.79 -10.73 2.26
CA ILE A 261 30.97 -10.72 3.72
C ILE A 261 29.85 -11.51 4.45
N PRO A 262 30.07 -11.90 5.72
CA PRO A 262 29.04 -12.58 6.52
C PRO A 262 27.72 -11.78 6.59
N ARG A 263 26.59 -12.49 6.48
CA ARG A 263 25.26 -11.86 6.36
C ARG A 263 24.86 -11.00 7.56
N ASN A 264 25.30 -11.35 8.77
CA ASN A 264 25.06 -10.57 9.99
C ASN A 264 25.72 -9.18 9.95
N HIS A 265 26.74 -8.99 9.10
CA HIS A 265 27.45 -7.72 8.91
C HIS A 265 26.94 -6.90 7.72
N ARG A 266 25.75 -7.25 7.22
CA ARG A 266 25.09 -6.57 6.11
C ARG A 266 23.61 -6.37 6.39
N ARG A 267 23.18 -5.11 6.34
CA ARG A 267 21.78 -4.68 6.35
C ARG A 267 21.59 -3.48 5.44
N GLN A 268 20.38 -2.95 5.37
CA GLN A 268 20.10 -1.71 4.67
C GLN A 268 21.00 -0.58 5.18
N GLN A 269 21.55 0.20 4.26
CA GLN A 269 22.43 1.33 4.56
C GLN A 269 21.70 2.38 5.41
N THR A 270 22.37 2.81 6.47
CA THR A 270 21.92 3.84 7.41
C THR A 270 22.72 5.14 7.27
N HIS A 271 23.97 5.04 6.80
CA HIS A 271 24.87 6.18 6.64
C HIS A 271 25.65 6.08 5.33
N PHE A 272 25.79 7.20 4.62
CA PHE A 272 26.74 7.32 3.53
C PHE A 272 28.11 7.62 4.12
N MET A 273 29.15 6.87 3.77
CA MET A 273 30.51 7.19 4.20
C MET A 273 31.23 7.95 3.10
N SER A 274 31.57 9.20 3.37
CA SER A 274 32.47 10.00 2.54
C SER A 274 33.88 9.89 3.09
N TRP A 275 34.81 9.38 2.29
CA TRP A 275 36.18 9.05 2.68
C TRP A 275 37.06 8.86 1.43
N THR A 276 38.34 8.49 1.61
CA THR A 276 39.26 8.25 0.48
C THR A 276 40.06 6.96 0.63
N TRP A 277 40.29 6.28 -0.50
CA TRP A 277 41.02 5.01 -0.54
C TRP A 277 42.51 5.16 -0.20
N ARG A 278 43.00 6.40 -0.08
CA ARG A 278 44.36 6.70 0.39
C ARG A 278 44.56 6.46 1.89
N TYR A 279 43.48 6.30 2.65
CA TYR A 279 43.60 6.08 4.08
C TYR A 279 44.11 4.68 4.40
N HIS A 280 44.85 4.62 5.49
CA HIS A 280 45.24 3.38 6.15
C HIS A 280 44.05 2.75 6.89
N LEU A 281 44.11 1.43 7.06
CA LEU A 281 43.14 0.68 7.87
C LEU A 281 43.04 1.24 9.30
N SER A 282 44.18 1.56 9.92
CA SER A 282 44.26 2.15 11.26
C SER A 282 43.51 3.49 11.37
N GLN A 283 43.56 4.32 10.33
CA GLN A 283 42.88 5.61 10.30
C GLN A 283 41.37 5.45 10.28
N ILE A 284 40.84 4.57 9.41
CA ILE A 284 39.40 4.28 9.36
C ILE A 284 38.92 3.67 10.67
N THR A 285 39.60 2.65 11.18
CA THR A 285 39.20 1.96 12.41
C THR A 285 39.25 2.90 13.62
N SER A 286 40.30 3.71 13.75
CA SER A 286 40.40 4.70 14.82
C SER A 286 39.30 5.77 14.75
N ALA A 287 39.03 6.31 13.55
CA ALA A 287 37.98 7.32 13.37
C ALA A 287 36.58 6.78 13.68
N LEU A 288 36.27 5.57 13.23
CA LEU A 288 34.98 4.93 13.50
C LEU A 288 34.83 4.54 14.97
N ASP A 289 35.90 4.14 15.65
CA ASP A 289 35.87 3.87 17.09
C ASP A 289 35.62 5.16 17.90
N MET A 290 36.24 6.28 17.50
CA MET A 290 35.94 7.60 18.09
C MET A 290 34.48 7.99 17.88
N HIS A 291 33.96 7.82 16.65
CA HIS A 291 32.55 8.09 16.36
C HIS A 291 31.61 7.19 17.18
N ARG A 292 31.94 5.91 17.32
CA ARG A 292 31.21 4.95 18.16
C ARG A 292 31.13 5.41 19.62
N LYS A 293 32.23 5.92 20.17
CA LYS A 293 32.29 6.46 21.54
C LYS A 293 31.49 7.74 21.72
N SER A 294 31.31 8.54 20.67
CA SER A 294 30.46 9.75 20.72
C SER A 294 28.96 9.48 20.59
N MET A 295 28.56 8.27 20.16
CA MET A 295 27.14 7.91 20.05
C MET A 295 26.56 7.54 21.42
N SER A 296 25.29 7.90 21.65
CA SER A 296 24.57 7.54 22.88
C SER A 296 24.47 6.01 23.03
N GLU A 297 24.71 5.50 24.25
CA GLU A 297 24.57 4.08 24.61
C GLU A 297 23.14 3.53 24.38
N LEU A 298 22.15 4.41 24.19
CA LEU A 298 20.76 4.06 23.92
C LEU A 298 20.47 3.66 22.47
N VAL A 299 21.46 3.71 21.56
CA VAL A 299 21.31 3.29 20.15
C VAL A 299 21.64 1.80 20.02
N PRO A 300 20.64 0.90 19.93
CA PRO A 300 20.87 -0.55 20.00
C PRO A 300 21.30 -1.15 18.66
N GLU A 301 21.13 -0.42 17.56
CA GLU A 301 21.40 -0.93 16.21
C GLU A 301 22.74 -0.47 15.67
N ASP A 302 23.46 -1.40 15.05
CA ASP A 302 24.73 -1.14 14.39
C ASP A 302 24.55 -0.18 13.21
N VAL A 303 25.61 0.54 12.87
CA VAL A 303 25.61 1.47 11.74
C VAL A 303 26.04 0.72 10.48
N PHE A 304 25.21 0.77 9.45
CA PHE A 304 25.51 0.17 8.13
C PHE A 304 25.88 1.24 7.11
N PHE A 305 27.09 1.16 6.58
CA PHE A 305 27.64 2.17 5.69
C PHE A 305 27.45 1.82 4.22
N TYR A 306 27.02 2.80 3.43
CA TYR A 306 27.45 2.89 2.05
C TYR A 306 28.92 3.29 2.04
N MET A 307 29.81 2.30 2.02
CA MET A 307 31.24 2.49 1.82
C MET A 307 31.58 2.00 0.43
N CYS A 308 32.01 2.90 -0.46
CA CYS A 308 32.18 2.60 -1.89
C CYS A 308 33.09 1.38 -2.16
N PHE A 309 34.09 1.11 -1.32
CA PHE A 309 34.94 -0.10 -1.39
C PHE A 309 34.14 -1.40 -1.26
N PHE A 310 33.14 -1.44 -0.37
CA PHE A 310 32.30 -2.62 -0.12
C PHE A 310 31.11 -2.73 -1.07
N VAL A 311 30.44 -1.60 -1.31
CA VAL A 311 29.12 -1.59 -1.95
C VAL A 311 29.24 -1.56 -3.47
N ASN A 312 30.20 -0.85 -4.04
CA ASN A 312 30.33 -0.83 -5.49
C ASN A 312 30.87 -2.18 -5.99
N ASN A 313 30.35 -2.66 -7.12
CA ASN A 313 30.85 -3.90 -7.70
C ASN A 313 32.17 -3.62 -8.43
N GLN A 314 33.27 -3.83 -7.72
CA GLN A 314 34.62 -3.56 -8.23
C GLN A 314 35.01 -4.44 -9.41
N PHE A 315 34.38 -5.61 -9.60
CA PHE A 315 34.59 -6.38 -10.82
C PHE A 315 34.14 -5.62 -12.06
N ARG A 316 33.01 -4.90 -11.99
CA ARG A 316 32.50 -4.13 -13.14
C ARG A 316 33.29 -2.85 -13.36
N ILE A 317 33.71 -2.20 -12.28
CA ILE A 317 34.36 -0.88 -12.33
C ILE A 317 35.86 -0.99 -12.60
N ILE A 318 36.55 -1.88 -11.88
CA ILE A 318 38.02 -1.96 -11.87
C ILE A 318 38.52 -3.07 -12.78
N VAL A 319 37.93 -4.27 -12.70
CA VAL A 319 38.45 -5.45 -13.43
C VAL A 319 38.00 -5.44 -14.89
N GLU A 320 36.71 -5.26 -15.14
CA GLU A 320 36.15 -5.24 -16.50
C GLU A 320 36.23 -3.87 -17.16
N ALA A 321 36.30 -2.80 -16.36
CA ALA A 321 36.15 -1.41 -16.81
C ALA A 321 34.88 -1.16 -17.67
N THR A 322 33.85 -2.01 -17.53
CA THR A 322 32.57 -1.93 -18.24
C THR A 322 31.55 -1.06 -17.52
N GLY A 323 31.68 -0.93 -16.20
CA GLY A 323 30.97 0.08 -15.43
C GLY A 323 31.61 1.44 -15.70
N SER A 324 30.89 2.34 -16.35
CA SER A 324 31.34 3.72 -16.51
C SER A 324 31.47 4.35 -15.12
N GLY A 325 32.72 4.42 -14.63
CA GLY A 325 33.07 4.99 -13.34
C GLY A 325 32.64 6.46 -13.17
N SER A 326 32.18 7.14 -14.22
CA SER A 326 31.69 8.51 -14.15
C SER A 326 30.37 8.78 -14.87
N ASP A 327 29.91 8.04 -15.88
CA ASP A 327 28.77 8.53 -16.69
C ASP A 327 27.46 8.68 -15.89
N ASN A 328 27.26 7.86 -14.86
CA ASN A 328 26.09 7.90 -13.97
C ASN A 328 26.44 8.03 -12.47
N LEU A 329 27.71 8.28 -12.11
CA LEU A 329 28.10 8.23 -10.70
C LEU A 329 27.52 9.40 -9.90
N GLU A 330 27.25 10.54 -10.53
CA GLU A 330 26.57 11.68 -9.88
C GLU A 330 25.14 11.29 -9.46
N GLU A 331 24.38 10.67 -10.36
CA GLU A 331 23.04 10.19 -10.07
C GLU A 331 23.05 9.12 -9.00
N VAL A 332 24.05 8.23 -9.01
CA VAL A 332 24.22 7.19 -7.99
C VAL A 332 24.54 7.80 -6.62
N VAL A 333 25.47 8.76 -6.55
CA VAL A 333 25.82 9.45 -5.30
C VAL A 333 24.63 10.24 -4.76
N GLU A 334 23.99 11.07 -5.58
CA GLU A 334 22.83 11.86 -5.15
C GLU A 334 21.66 10.95 -4.73
N SER A 335 21.36 9.89 -5.50
CA SER A 335 20.30 8.93 -5.15
C SER A 335 20.59 8.20 -3.83
N ASN A 336 21.83 7.79 -3.61
CA ASN A 336 22.24 7.14 -2.36
C ASN A 336 22.18 8.12 -1.18
N LEU A 337 22.70 9.34 -1.32
CA LEU A 337 22.64 10.37 -0.28
C LEU A 337 21.19 10.70 0.08
N ARG A 338 20.30 10.88 -0.92
CA ARG A 338 18.87 11.12 -0.70
C ARG A 338 18.17 9.95 -0.02
N ARG A 339 18.44 8.71 -0.45
CA ARG A 339 17.81 7.52 0.12
C ARG A 339 18.26 7.24 1.55
N ILE A 340 19.55 7.45 1.84
CA ILE A 340 20.13 7.16 3.15
C ILE A 340 19.82 8.28 4.15
N GLY A 341 19.90 9.54 3.71
CA GLY A 341 19.50 10.69 4.52
C GLY A 341 20.50 11.15 5.58
N ARG A 342 21.63 10.44 5.75
CA ARG A 342 22.71 10.75 6.69
C ARG A 342 24.06 10.45 6.08
N MET A 343 25.06 11.26 6.41
CA MET A 343 26.44 11.08 5.99
C MET A 343 27.40 11.13 7.17
N ILE A 344 28.42 10.27 7.13
CA ILE A 344 29.63 10.38 7.95
C ILE A 344 30.80 10.72 7.03
N ALA A 345 31.57 11.74 7.39
CA ALA A 345 32.75 12.18 6.68
C ALA A 345 33.99 11.85 7.50
N VAL A 346 34.90 11.04 6.95
CA VAL A 346 36.12 10.65 7.65
C VAL A 346 37.27 11.57 7.26
N LEU A 347 37.74 12.39 8.19
CA LEU A 347 38.91 13.25 8.05
C LEU A 347 40.12 12.54 8.65
N ASP A 348 41.18 12.40 7.87
CA ASP A 348 42.45 11.83 8.33
C ASP A 348 43.14 12.68 9.40
N THR A 349 43.03 14.00 9.27
CA THR A 349 43.61 14.99 10.17
C THR A 349 42.81 16.30 10.09
N TRP A 350 43.04 17.22 11.01
CA TRP A 350 42.52 18.59 10.90
C TRP A 350 43.50 19.51 10.15
N ASP A 351 44.79 19.16 10.07
CA ASP A 351 45.84 19.96 9.43
C ASP A 351 46.14 19.47 8.01
N GLU A 352 45.75 20.25 6.99
CA GLU A 352 45.88 19.91 5.56
C GLU A 352 45.38 18.49 5.20
N PRO A 353 44.14 18.09 5.56
CA PRO A 353 43.66 16.74 5.36
C PRO A 353 43.64 16.31 3.89
N VAL A 354 44.08 15.07 3.65
CA VAL A 354 43.97 14.44 2.34
C VAL A 354 42.51 14.40 1.89
N TYR A 355 41.55 14.26 2.81
CA TYR A 355 40.13 14.39 2.52
C TYR A 355 39.84 15.60 1.61
N LEU A 356 40.23 16.81 2.02
CA LEU A 356 39.89 18.06 1.35
C LEU A 356 40.65 18.30 0.04
N THR A 357 41.58 17.42 -0.30
CA THR A 357 42.29 17.44 -1.59
C THR A 357 41.60 16.59 -2.66
N ARG A 358 40.49 15.89 -2.34
CA ARG A 358 39.82 14.95 -3.24
C ARG A 358 38.52 15.52 -3.77
N ILE A 359 38.42 15.69 -5.10
CA ILE A 359 37.26 16.34 -5.73
C ILE A 359 35.94 15.61 -5.44
N TRP A 360 35.97 14.27 -5.38
CA TRP A 360 34.80 13.46 -5.05
C TRP A 360 34.27 13.72 -3.64
N THR A 361 35.15 13.83 -2.65
CA THR A 361 34.73 14.10 -1.26
C THR A 361 34.13 15.50 -1.12
N LEU A 362 34.70 16.50 -1.79
CA LEU A 362 34.16 17.87 -1.81
C LEU A 362 32.81 17.92 -2.52
N TYR A 363 32.66 17.17 -3.61
CA TYR A 363 31.40 17.02 -4.32
C TYR A 363 30.31 16.35 -3.45
N GLU A 364 30.65 15.26 -2.75
CA GLU A 364 29.73 14.56 -1.83
C GLU A 364 29.25 15.49 -0.71
N GLN A 365 30.15 16.26 -0.09
CA GLN A 365 29.81 17.29 0.90
C GLN A 365 28.87 18.36 0.35
N PHE A 366 29.15 18.84 -0.86
CA PHE A 366 28.29 19.79 -1.54
C PHE A 366 26.89 19.21 -1.83
N VAL A 367 26.81 17.98 -2.34
CA VAL A 367 25.51 17.35 -2.61
C VAL A 367 24.75 17.16 -1.30
N ALA A 368 25.40 16.63 -0.26
CA ALA A 368 24.82 16.41 1.05
C ALA A 368 24.18 17.69 1.62
N SER A 369 24.92 18.78 1.54
CA SER A 369 24.45 20.12 1.88
C SER A 369 23.25 20.60 1.07
N LYS A 370 23.36 20.51 -0.26
CA LYS A 370 22.33 20.98 -1.20
C LYS A 370 20.98 20.29 -0.92
N ILE A 371 21.00 19.03 -0.52
CA ILE A 371 19.80 18.26 -0.20
C ILE A 371 19.42 18.32 1.29
N GLY A 372 20.22 18.99 2.12
CA GLY A 372 19.96 19.19 3.55
C GLY A 372 20.05 17.93 4.40
N ILE A 373 20.92 16.98 4.05
CA ILE A 373 21.15 15.80 4.90
C ILE A 373 22.14 16.11 6.02
N GLU A 374 21.97 15.40 7.13
CA GLU A 374 22.84 15.49 8.29
C GLU A 374 24.23 14.95 7.96
N VAL A 375 25.27 15.76 8.23
CA VAL A 375 26.67 15.38 8.06
C VAL A 375 27.35 15.35 9.42
N SER A 376 27.79 14.17 9.83
CA SER A 376 28.69 13.98 10.96
C SER A 376 30.12 13.82 10.46
N PHE A 377 31.10 14.22 11.25
CA PHE A 377 32.51 14.00 10.94
C PHE A 377 33.12 13.06 11.97
N ALA A 378 34.03 12.22 11.50
CA ALA A 378 34.83 11.32 12.31
C ALA A 378 36.31 11.54 11.99
N MET A 379 37.15 11.46 13.01
CA MET A 379 38.58 11.71 12.90
C MET A 379 39.34 10.71 13.79
N PRO A 380 40.52 10.21 13.39
CA PRO A 380 41.33 9.34 14.22
C PRO A 380 41.65 9.96 15.59
N ALA A 381 41.85 9.11 16.60
CA ALA A 381 42.13 9.52 17.97
C ALA A 381 43.35 10.45 18.05
N GLN A 382 44.46 10.07 17.40
CA GLN A 382 45.69 10.87 17.38
C GLN A 382 45.47 12.26 16.77
N ALA A 383 44.74 12.34 15.66
CA ALA A 383 44.42 13.62 15.03
C ALA A 383 43.52 14.47 15.94
N SER A 384 42.58 13.85 16.64
CA SER A 384 41.75 14.49 17.67
C SER A 384 42.61 15.07 18.79
N GLU A 385 43.53 14.29 19.38
CA GLU A 385 44.45 14.77 20.43
C GLU A 385 45.27 15.99 19.99
N THR A 386 45.78 16.00 18.75
CA THR A 386 46.53 17.16 18.24
C THR A 386 45.65 18.39 18.02
N LEU A 387 44.38 18.20 17.65
CA LEU A 387 43.40 19.29 17.56
C LEU A 387 43.12 19.85 18.95
N GLU A 388 42.89 18.98 19.94
CA GLU A 388 42.66 19.36 21.33
C GLU A 388 43.84 20.17 21.88
N LEU A 389 45.07 19.75 21.57
CA LEU A 389 46.29 20.48 21.92
C LEU A 389 46.33 21.88 21.31
N GLN A 390 45.97 22.05 20.03
CA GLN A 390 45.89 23.38 19.42
C GLN A 390 44.81 24.24 20.10
N VAL A 391 43.63 23.70 20.36
CA VAL A 391 42.56 24.43 21.04
C VAL A 391 43.00 24.90 22.43
N SER A 392 43.76 24.08 23.16
CA SER A 392 44.30 24.44 24.48
C SER A 392 45.30 25.61 24.46
N GLN A 393 45.89 25.93 23.31
CA GLN A 393 46.80 27.07 23.13
C GLN A 393 46.07 28.41 22.95
N GLY A 394 44.73 28.41 23.02
CA GLY A 394 43.91 29.61 22.92
C GLY A 394 43.93 30.21 21.51
N ASN A 395 44.00 31.55 21.42
CA ASN A 395 43.83 32.28 20.16
C ASN A 395 44.83 31.90 19.06
N GLU A 396 46.06 31.52 19.42
CA GLU A 396 47.06 31.12 18.43
C GLU A 396 46.73 29.77 17.82
N GLY A 397 46.42 28.76 18.63
CA GLY A 397 46.07 27.44 18.11
C GLY A 397 44.73 27.42 17.37
N ILE A 398 43.72 28.19 17.83
CA ILE A 398 42.48 28.39 17.07
C ILE A 398 42.77 29.01 15.69
N ARG A 399 43.71 29.95 15.60
CA ARG A 399 44.14 30.53 14.32
C ARG A 399 44.82 29.49 13.43
N THR A 400 45.61 28.59 13.99
CA THR A 400 46.22 27.48 13.24
C THR A 400 45.17 26.55 12.66
N VAL A 401 44.20 26.12 13.48
CA VAL A 401 43.09 25.24 13.06
C VAL A 401 42.26 25.91 11.96
N THR A 402 41.81 27.14 12.18
CA THR A 402 41.01 27.88 11.20
C THR A 402 41.74 28.15 9.89
N LYS A 403 43.07 28.37 9.93
CA LYS A 403 43.90 28.51 8.73
C LYS A 403 43.97 27.21 7.93
N SER A 404 44.06 26.05 8.59
CA SER A 404 44.03 24.76 7.90
C SER A 404 42.70 24.54 7.20
N VAL A 405 41.59 24.69 7.93
CA VAL A 405 40.24 24.49 7.39
C VAL A 405 39.92 25.49 6.28
N GLY A 406 40.40 26.72 6.40
CA GLY A 406 40.19 27.77 5.39
C GLY A 406 40.90 27.54 4.06
N ARG A 407 41.77 26.51 3.94
CA ARG A 407 42.51 26.19 2.71
C ARG A 407 41.74 25.27 1.75
N VAL A 408 40.47 24.95 2.03
CA VAL A 408 39.64 24.16 1.11
C VAL A 408 39.60 24.81 -0.27
N ASP A 409 40.03 24.07 -1.28
CA ASP A 409 40.01 24.51 -2.66
C ASP A 409 39.60 23.37 -3.62
N ALA A 410 38.32 23.35 -3.97
CA ALA A 410 37.75 22.41 -4.93
C ALA A 410 38.32 22.55 -6.35
N MET A 411 38.89 23.71 -6.72
CA MET A 411 39.49 23.88 -8.05
C MET A 411 40.83 23.14 -8.17
N SER A 412 41.63 23.10 -7.11
CA SER A 412 42.90 22.35 -7.09
C SER A 412 42.76 20.88 -6.69
N ALA A 413 41.61 20.49 -6.12
CA ALA A 413 41.32 19.10 -5.73
C ALA A 413 41.45 18.09 -6.90
N LYS A 414 41.81 16.85 -6.56
CA LYS A 414 42.25 15.81 -7.51
C LYS A 414 41.39 14.55 -7.49
N SER A 415 41.34 13.86 -8.63
CA SER A 415 40.84 12.48 -8.75
C SER A 415 41.98 11.55 -9.19
N TRP A 416 41.80 10.23 -9.00
CA TRP A 416 42.73 9.25 -9.59
C TRP A 416 42.55 9.14 -11.11
N LYS A 417 41.30 9.24 -11.59
CA LYS A 417 40.96 9.24 -13.01
C LYS A 417 40.81 10.68 -13.49
N GLU A 418 41.60 11.07 -14.48
CA GLU A 418 41.64 12.43 -15.01
C GLU A 418 40.28 12.86 -15.60
N ASP A 419 39.62 11.97 -16.35
CA ASP A 419 38.28 12.23 -16.90
C ASP A 419 37.26 12.59 -15.80
N ASP A 420 37.32 11.88 -14.67
CA ASP A 420 36.41 12.13 -13.55
C ASP A 420 36.73 13.50 -12.90
N GLU A 421 38.02 13.86 -12.78
CA GLU A 421 38.42 15.18 -12.30
C GLU A 421 37.87 16.29 -13.20
N ILE A 422 38.05 16.16 -14.51
CA ILE A 422 37.56 17.13 -15.50
C ILE A 422 36.02 17.22 -15.43
N LYS A 423 35.33 16.07 -15.46
CA LYS A 423 33.87 16.01 -15.42
C LYS A 423 33.30 16.68 -14.16
N MET A 424 33.81 16.33 -12.99
CA MET A 424 33.36 16.92 -11.71
C MET A 424 33.62 18.41 -11.64
N LYS A 425 34.81 18.86 -12.07
CA LYS A 425 35.16 20.28 -12.09
C LYS A 425 34.28 21.07 -13.05
N MET A 426 34.01 20.55 -14.24
CA MET A 426 33.09 21.17 -15.20
C MET A 426 31.67 21.24 -14.62
N PHE A 427 31.20 20.17 -13.99
CA PHE A 427 29.88 20.12 -13.37
C PHE A 427 29.75 21.15 -12.24
N ILE A 428 30.71 21.20 -11.32
CA ILE A 428 30.73 22.20 -10.23
C ILE A 428 30.73 23.60 -10.83
N GLN A 429 31.59 23.87 -11.82
CA GLN A 429 31.68 25.18 -12.48
C GLN A 429 30.37 25.60 -13.17
N GLN A 430 29.64 24.66 -13.78
CA GLN A 430 28.39 24.94 -14.50
C GLN A 430 27.15 25.05 -13.60
N THR A 431 27.22 24.51 -12.38
CA THR A 431 26.07 24.46 -11.46
C THR A 431 26.13 25.54 -10.39
N VAL A 432 27.05 25.41 -9.43
CA VAL A 432 27.13 26.26 -8.24
C VAL A 432 28.41 27.12 -8.22
N GLY A 433 29.47 26.66 -8.88
CA GLY A 433 30.80 27.26 -8.86
C GLY A 433 31.64 26.85 -7.66
N PHE A 434 32.97 26.82 -7.85
CA PHE A 434 33.92 26.37 -6.81
C PHE A 434 33.86 27.19 -5.52
N LYS A 435 33.59 28.50 -5.63
CA LYS A 435 33.53 29.40 -4.48
C LYS A 435 32.46 28.96 -3.47
N ASP A 436 31.30 28.57 -3.97
CA ASP A 436 30.17 28.18 -3.12
C ASP A 436 30.37 26.78 -2.52
N VAL A 437 30.98 25.85 -3.28
CA VAL A 437 31.44 24.56 -2.73
C VAL A 437 32.42 24.77 -1.59
N ASN A 438 33.47 25.57 -1.81
CA ASN A 438 34.50 25.83 -0.79
C ASN A 438 33.89 26.47 0.46
N LYS A 439 33.09 27.52 0.28
CA LYS A 439 32.40 28.19 1.39
C LYS A 439 31.58 27.19 2.20
N HIS A 440 30.81 26.35 1.53
CA HIS A 440 29.95 25.40 2.21
C HIS A 440 30.73 24.34 2.99
N VAL A 441 31.75 23.73 2.37
CA VAL A 441 32.60 22.74 3.04
C VAL A 441 33.30 23.36 4.26
N ILE A 442 33.77 24.60 4.15
CA ILE A 442 34.37 25.33 5.28
C ILE A 442 33.35 25.52 6.41
N GLU A 443 32.11 25.93 6.10
CA GLU A 443 31.05 26.10 7.10
C GLU A 443 30.70 24.77 7.81
N ALA A 444 30.63 23.67 7.07
CA ALA A 444 30.36 22.34 7.62
C ALA A 444 31.46 21.88 8.58
N ILE A 445 32.73 22.00 8.18
CA ILE A 445 33.88 21.64 9.01
C ILE A 445 33.99 22.56 10.23
N ALA A 446 33.78 23.86 10.06
CA ALA A 446 33.81 24.82 11.16
C ALA A 446 32.74 24.53 12.21
N THR A 447 31.53 24.17 11.77
CA THR A 447 30.43 23.75 12.67
C THR A 447 30.83 22.50 13.44
N TRP A 448 31.37 21.49 12.75
CA TRP A 448 31.85 20.28 13.40
C TRP A 448 32.97 20.53 14.40
N LEU A 449 33.98 21.33 14.05
CA LEU A 449 35.05 21.70 14.98
C LEU A 449 34.50 22.41 16.22
N GLY A 450 33.49 23.27 16.04
CA GLY A 450 32.75 23.86 17.16
C GLY A 450 32.16 22.81 18.09
N ASN A 451 31.53 21.77 17.53
CA ASN A 451 30.98 20.66 18.32
C ASN A 451 32.07 19.84 19.02
N VAL A 452 33.20 19.57 18.36
CA VAL A 452 34.34 18.88 19.00
C VAL A 452 34.82 19.66 20.22
N VAL A 453 35.01 20.97 20.06
CA VAL A 453 35.42 21.83 21.18
C VAL A 453 34.36 21.85 22.28
N GLN A 454 33.07 21.91 21.92
CA GLN A 454 31.98 21.84 22.88
C GLN A 454 31.99 20.52 23.68
N ASP A 455 32.20 19.37 23.02
CA ASP A 455 32.28 18.07 23.66
C ASP A 455 33.51 17.94 24.58
N MET A 456 34.64 18.57 24.22
CA MET A 456 35.79 18.69 25.12
C MET A 456 35.42 19.44 26.39
N PHE A 457 34.78 20.61 26.28
CA PHE A 457 34.33 21.37 27.44
C PHE A 457 33.35 20.59 28.30
N GLN A 458 32.41 19.87 27.69
CA GLN A 458 31.43 19.07 28.42
C GLN A 458 32.10 17.95 29.22
N ARG A 459 33.08 17.23 28.64
CA ARG A 459 33.85 16.20 29.35
C ARG A 459 34.63 16.75 30.55
N GLU A 460 35.26 17.92 30.40
CA GLU A 460 35.96 18.59 31.50
C GLU A 460 35.01 19.02 32.62
N ILE A 461 33.83 19.55 32.26
CA ILE A 461 32.78 19.89 33.22
C ILE A 461 32.29 18.65 33.97
N ASP A 462 32.01 17.56 33.26
CA ASP A 462 31.49 16.33 33.86
C ASP A 462 32.53 15.70 34.80
N SER A 463 33.79 15.62 34.37
CA SER A 463 34.92 15.19 35.21
C SER A 463 35.05 16.03 36.48
N TYR A 464 34.98 17.37 36.36
CA TYR A 464 35.03 18.26 37.52
C TYR A 464 33.84 18.04 38.47
N ARG A 465 32.63 17.82 37.93
CA ARG A 465 31.43 17.58 38.73
C ARG A 465 31.51 16.26 39.49
N GLU A 466 31.99 15.20 38.86
CA GLU A 466 32.21 13.90 39.50
C GLU A 466 33.16 14.02 40.70
N HIS A 467 34.33 14.64 40.51
CA HIS A 467 35.29 14.89 41.58
C HIS A 467 34.70 15.76 42.70
N PHE A 468 33.90 16.78 42.36
CA PHE A 468 33.24 17.63 43.35
C PHE A 468 32.19 16.86 44.17
N THR A 469 31.40 15.99 43.54
CA THR A 469 30.43 15.14 44.25
C THR A 469 31.09 14.10 45.14
N GLU A 470 32.23 13.50 44.74
CA GLU A 470 32.95 12.56 45.59
C GLU A 470 33.57 13.25 46.82
N THR A 471 34.19 14.42 46.63
CA THR A 471 34.84 15.16 47.72
C THR A 471 33.82 15.67 48.76
N SER A 472 32.61 16.04 48.33
CA SER A 472 31.54 16.53 49.22
C SER A 472 30.83 15.41 50.01
N LEU A 473 30.93 14.15 49.57
CA LEU A 473 30.44 12.99 50.33
C LEU A 473 31.42 12.57 51.45
N ASP A 474 32.73 12.77 51.25
CA ASP A 474 33.77 12.43 52.22
C ASP A 474 33.82 13.42 53.40
N GLU A 475 33.50 14.70 53.18
CA GLU A 475 33.41 15.72 54.24
C GLU A 475 32.13 15.61 55.11
N GLY A 476 31.19 14.73 54.74
CA GLY A 476 29.93 14.49 55.48
C GLY A 476 30.04 13.50 56.64
N HIS A 477 31.16 12.80 56.81
CA HIS A 477 31.38 11.86 57.92
C HIS A 477 32.08 12.58 59.10
N VAL A 478 31.30 13.31 59.89
CA VAL A 478 31.74 13.74 61.23
C VAL A 478 31.67 12.51 62.15
N PRO A 479 32.79 12.03 62.72
CA PRO A 479 32.75 10.93 63.67
C PRO A 479 32.08 11.42 64.97
N VAL A 480 31.04 10.68 65.40
CA VAL A 480 30.34 10.88 66.68
C VAL A 480 31.19 10.40 67.84
#